data_AF-A0A152AA31-F1
#
_entry.id   AF-A0A152AA31-F1
#
_cell.length_a   1.000
_cell.length_b   1.000
_cell.length_c   1.000
_cell.angle_alpha   90.00
_cell.angle_beta   90.00
_cell.angle_gamma   90.00
#
_symmetry.space_group_name_H-M   'P 1'
#
loop_
_entity.id
_entity.type
_entity.pdbx_description
1 polymer ?
#
loop_
_entity_poly.entity_id
_entity_poly.type
_entity_poly.pdbx_seq_one_letter_code
_entity_poly.pdbx_strand_id
1 'polypeptide(L)'
;MNSVFLNKNRIEEPNFLIEKKKNFYRDYLDCKPNEFFEVTQKIQRELLLNADFETKNSCSRFYSVAQECKQEVGYFSSFYCNPEFKIYYDCLTINSLKYERYLKYYLNKNKEGYLDHWKNI
;
A
#
# COMPACT_ATOMS: atom_id res chain seq x y z
N MET A 1 4.01 16.71 -33.29
CA MET A 1 4.05 15.31 -32.79
C MET A 1 5.27 15.20 -31.87
N ASN A 2 5.08 15.01 -30.56
CA ASN A 2 6.06 14.44 -29.60
C ASN A 2 5.59 14.62 -28.14
N SER A 3 4.36 14.21 -27.81
CA SER A 3 3.90 14.08 -26.41
C SER A 3 3.83 12.61 -25.94
N VAL A 4 4.32 11.66 -26.73
CA VAL A 4 4.12 10.21 -26.49
C VAL A 4 5.30 9.55 -25.75
N PHE A 5 6.34 10.31 -25.36
CA PHE A 5 7.52 9.77 -24.66
C PHE A 5 7.49 9.86 -23.12
N LEU A 6 6.39 10.31 -22.52
CA LEU A 6 6.24 10.45 -21.07
C LEU A 6 5.06 9.64 -20.56
N ASN A 7 5.24 8.34 -20.25
CA ASN A 7 4.49 7.62 -19.19
C ASN A 7 4.70 6.08 -19.15
N LYS A 8 5.61 5.47 -19.92
CA LYS A 8 5.80 4.00 -19.82
C LYS A 8 6.25 3.50 -18.44
N ASN A 9 6.78 4.37 -17.58
CA ASN A 9 7.33 4.00 -16.27
C ASN A 9 6.62 4.67 -15.08
N ARG A 10 5.44 5.27 -15.26
CA ARG A 10 4.72 5.83 -14.12
C ARG A 10 4.06 4.67 -13.36
N ILE A 11 4.60 4.35 -12.18
CA ILE A 11 3.96 3.42 -11.25
C ILE A 11 2.65 4.06 -10.80
N GLU A 12 1.54 3.42 -11.17
CA GLU A 12 0.18 3.85 -10.86
C GLU A 12 -0.01 3.97 -9.34
N GLU A 13 -0.96 4.82 -8.92
CA GLU A 13 -1.27 4.91 -7.50
C GLU A 13 -1.97 3.61 -7.06
N PRO A 14 -1.45 2.92 -6.03
CA PRO A 14 -2.02 1.66 -5.58
C PRO A 14 -3.36 1.89 -4.87
N ASN A 15 -4.36 1.05 -5.19
CA ASN A 15 -5.64 1.04 -4.49
C ASN A 15 -5.58 0.07 -3.30
N PHE A 16 -4.95 0.51 -2.20
CA PHE A 16 -4.81 -0.31 -1.00
C PHE A 16 -6.17 -0.53 -0.32
N LEU A 17 -6.41 -1.75 0.16
CA LEU A 17 -7.65 -2.07 0.89
C LEU A 17 -7.81 -1.28 2.20
N ILE A 18 -6.74 -0.65 2.72
CA ILE A 18 -6.79 0.31 3.83
C ILE A 18 -7.84 1.39 3.58
N GLU A 19 -7.94 1.92 2.35
CA GLU A 19 -8.91 2.97 2.01
C GLU A 19 -10.36 2.48 2.12
N LYS A 20 -10.59 1.17 1.96
CA LYS A 20 -11.92 0.55 2.11
C LYS A 20 -12.27 0.24 3.56
N LYS A 21 -11.29 0.24 4.47
CA LYS A 21 -11.58 0.13 5.89
C LYS A 21 -12.21 1.44 6.33
N LYS A 22 -13.50 1.39 6.70
CA LYS A 22 -14.27 2.53 7.24
C LYS A 22 -13.53 3.21 8.41
N ASN A 23 -14.04 4.37 8.84
CA ASN A 23 -13.64 5.04 10.07
C ASN A 23 -13.90 4.14 11.29
N PHE A 24 -12.94 3.30 11.68
CA PHE A 24 -13.08 2.35 12.78
C PHE A 24 -13.32 3.04 14.11
N TYR A 25 -12.93 4.31 14.27
CA TYR A 25 -13.09 4.99 15.56
C TYR A 25 -14.54 5.06 16.05
N ARG A 26 -15.50 5.01 15.11
CA ARG A 26 -16.93 5.02 15.43
C ARG A 26 -17.39 3.79 16.19
N ASP A 27 -16.69 2.67 16.01
CA ASP A 27 -17.00 1.41 16.68
C ASP A 27 -16.47 1.37 18.13
N TYR A 28 -15.68 2.39 18.54
CA TYR A 28 -15.01 2.45 19.84
C TYR A 28 -15.24 3.80 20.56
N LEU A 29 -16.32 4.52 20.25
CA LEU A 29 -16.61 5.83 20.86
C LEU A 29 -16.75 5.74 22.38
N ASP A 30 -17.36 4.66 22.87
CA ASP A 30 -17.61 4.43 24.30
C ASP A 30 -16.37 3.98 25.08
N CYS A 31 -15.29 3.59 24.40
CA CYS A 31 -14.03 3.23 25.04
C CYS A 31 -13.34 4.45 25.65
N LYS A 32 -12.63 4.27 26.77
CA LYS A 32 -11.77 5.32 27.32
C LYS A 32 -10.57 5.60 26.39
N PRO A 33 -9.95 6.79 26.45
CA PRO A 33 -8.83 7.14 25.56
C PRO A 33 -7.66 6.15 25.58
N ASN A 34 -7.33 5.58 26.74
CA ASN A 34 -6.27 4.58 26.86
C ASN A 34 -6.63 3.26 26.14
N GLU A 35 -7.88 2.82 26.25
CA GLU A 35 -8.38 1.60 25.60
C GLU A 35 -8.42 1.80 24.07
N PHE A 36 -8.83 2.98 23.61
CA PHE A 36 -8.81 3.33 22.19
C PHE A 36 -7.38 3.33 21.61
N PHE A 37 -6.40 3.79 22.38
CA PHE A 37 -5.00 3.73 21.96
C PHE A 37 -4.51 2.29 21.78
N GLU A 38 -4.86 1.38 22.69
CA GLU A 38 -4.53 -0.04 22.56
C GLU A 38 -5.19 -0.68 21.32
N VAL A 39 -6.46 -0.38 21.07
CA VAL A 39 -7.17 -0.83 19.87
C VAL A 39 -6.48 -0.33 18.60
N THR A 40 -6.10 0.95 18.57
CA THR A 40 -5.38 1.56 17.44
C THR A 40 -4.06 0.83 17.15
N GLN A 41 -3.31 0.46 18.19
CA GLN A 41 -2.08 -0.33 18.02
C GLN A 41 -2.34 -1.74 17.49
N LYS A 42 -3.41 -2.41 17.95
CA LYS A 42 -3.80 -3.73 17.43
C LYS A 42 -4.14 -3.65 15.94
N ILE A 43 -4.96 -2.69 15.54
CA ILE A 43 -5.32 -2.43 14.14
C ILE A 43 -4.08 -2.13 13.30
N GLN A 44 -3.15 -1.31 13.81
CA GLN A 44 -1.89 -1.03 13.11
C GLN A 44 -1.10 -2.33 12.85
N ARG A 45 -0.96 -3.21 13.84
CA ARG A 45 -0.24 -4.48 13.68
C ARG A 45 -0.92 -5.37 12.64
N GLU A 46 -2.24 -5.53 12.70
CA GLU A 46 -3.00 -6.31 11.71
C GLU A 46 -2.85 -5.76 10.29
N LEU A 47 -2.84 -4.44 10.12
CA LEU A 47 -2.62 -3.82 8.83
C LEU A 47 -1.19 -3.99 8.33
N LEU A 48 -0.20 -3.93 9.22
CA LEU A 48 1.20 -4.19 8.85
C LEU A 48 1.44 -5.64 8.43
N LEU A 49 0.74 -6.62 9.03
CA LEU A 49 0.81 -8.02 8.61
C LEU A 49 0.36 -8.22 7.14
N ASN A 50 -0.53 -7.36 6.65
CA ASN A 50 -1.01 -7.41 5.27
C ASN A 50 -0.21 -6.53 4.29
N ALA A 51 0.77 -5.75 4.77
CA ALA A 51 1.48 -4.76 3.97
C ALA A 51 2.22 -5.36 2.76
N ASP A 52 2.91 -6.48 2.98
CA ASP A 52 3.65 -7.18 1.93
C ASP A 52 2.70 -7.73 0.86
N PHE A 53 1.58 -8.33 1.28
CA PHE A 53 0.55 -8.84 0.38
C PHE A 53 -0.05 -7.71 -0.47
N GLU A 54 -0.50 -6.62 0.15
CA GLU A 54 -1.10 -5.47 -0.53
C GLU A 54 -0.11 -4.83 -1.52
N THR A 55 1.15 -4.68 -1.11
CA THR A 55 2.22 -4.11 -1.94
C THR A 55 2.50 -5.00 -3.14
N LYS A 56 2.69 -6.31 -2.95
CA LYS A 56 2.90 -7.28 -4.04
C LYS A 56 1.71 -7.34 -4.98
N ASN A 57 0.49 -7.37 -4.45
CA ASN A 57 -0.74 -7.38 -5.23
C ASN A 57 -0.84 -6.13 -6.11
N SER A 58 -0.50 -4.95 -5.59
CA SER A 58 -0.48 -3.70 -6.35
C SER A 58 0.55 -3.68 -7.49
N CYS A 59 1.61 -4.49 -7.40
CA CYS A 59 2.67 -4.61 -8.40
C CYS A 59 2.56 -5.86 -9.28
N SER A 60 1.47 -6.62 -9.16
CA SER A 60 1.26 -7.91 -9.84
C SER A 60 1.39 -7.81 -11.36
N ARG A 61 0.90 -6.73 -11.97
CA ARG A 61 1.05 -6.47 -13.42
C ARG A 61 2.53 -6.45 -13.86
N PHE A 62 3.40 -5.77 -13.12
CA PHE A 62 4.83 -5.70 -13.47
C PHE A 62 5.52 -7.05 -13.25
N TYR A 63 5.07 -7.81 -12.25
CA TYR A 63 5.53 -9.18 -12.06
C TYR A 63 5.16 -10.08 -13.24
N SER A 64 3.92 -10.01 -13.73
CA SER A 64 3.48 -10.76 -14.91
C SER A 64 4.33 -10.46 -16.13
N VAL A 65 4.60 -9.17 -16.42
CA VAL A 65 5.48 -8.77 -17.54
C VAL A 65 6.89 -9.35 -17.39
N ALA A 66 7.46 -9.34 -16.18
CA ALA A 66 8.78 -9.93 -15.93
C ALA A 66 8.79 -11.46 -16.09
N GLN A 67 7.68 -12.15 -15.79
CA GLN A 67 7.53 -13.58 -16.03
C GLN A 67 7.34 -13.91 -17.51
N GLU A 68 6.58 -13.10 -18.24
CA GLU A 68 6.42 -13.24 -19.70
C GLU A 68 7.77 -13.12 -20.40
N CYS A 69 8.58 -12.11 -20.06
CA CYS A 69 9.95 -11.99 -20.59
C CYS A 69 10.76 -13.28 -20.34
N LYS A 70 10.71 -13.83 -19.12
CA LYS A 70 11.41 -15.09 -18.79
C LYS A 70 10.98 -16.25 -19.68
N GLN A 71 9.69 -16.35 -19.99
CA GLN A 71 9.16 -17.39 -20.86
C GLN A 71 9.60 -17.20 -22.31
N GLU A 72 9.66 -15.96 -22.79
CA GLU A 72 10.06 -15.64 -24.16
C GLU A 72 11.55 -15.91 -24.44
N VAL A 73 12.45 -15.54 -23.51
CA VAL A 73 13.90 -15.66 -23.73
C VAL A 73 14.55 -16.90 -23.08
N GLY A 74 13.78 -17.63 -22.27
CA GLY A 74 14.18 -18.89 -21.65
C GLY A 74 15.51 -18.80 -20.89
N TYR A 75 16.51 -19.57 -21.35
CA TYR A 75 17.83 -19.67 -20.72
C TYR A 75 18.56 -18.31 -20.61
N PHE A 76 18.30 -17.37 -21.51
CA PHE A 76 18.97 -16.06 -21.52
C PHE A 76 18.26 -15.00 -20.64
N SER A 77 17.27 -15.39 -19.85
CA SER A 77 16.46 -14.47 -19.03
C SER A 77 17.26 -13.60 -18.05
N SER A 78 18.36 -14.11 -17.52
CA SER A 78 19.25 -13.36 -16.62
C SER A 78 19.95 -12.16 -17.29
N PHE A 79 20.07 -12.16 -18.62
CA PHE A 79 20.69 -11.08 -19.39
C PHE A 79 19.67 -10.09 -19.93
N TYR A 80 18.53 -10.59 -20.42
CA TYR A 80 17.57 -9.77 -21.16
C TYR A 80 16.40 -9.24 -20.32
N CYS A 81 16.00 -9.92 -19.23
CA CYS A 81 14.81 -9.53 -18.45
C CYS A 81 15.11 -8.64 -17.24
N ASN A 82 16.37 -8.22 -17.05
CA ASN A 82 16.75 -7.34 -15.94
C ASN A 82 15.96 -6.02 -15.89
N PRO A 83 15.64 -5.35 -17.03
CA PRO A 83 14.82 -4.15 -17.01
C PRO A 83 13.42 -4.38 -16.41
N GLU A 84 12.75 -5.47 -16.77
CA GLU A 84 11.40 -5.81 -16.31
C GLU A 84 11.39 -6.14 -14.81
N PHE A 85 12.37 -6.93 -14.35
CA PHE A 85 12.53 -7.20 -12.91
C PHE A 85 12.84 -5.92 -12.13
N LYS A 86 13.68 -5.02 -12.69
CA LYS A 86 13.95 -3.73 -12.06
C LYS A 86 12.67 -2.92 -11.88
N ILE A 87 11.80 -2.83 -12.89
CA ILE A 87 10.52 -2.13 -12.79
C ILE A 87 9.64 -2.74 -11.69
N TYR A 88 9.58 -4.07 -11.61
CA TYR A 88 8.84 -4.75 -10.55
C TYR A 88 9.37 -4.41 -9.15
N TYR A 89 10.69 -4.46 -8.94
CA TYR A 89 11.30 -4.12 -7.64
C TYR A 89 11.20 -2.63 -7.29
N ASP A 90 11.30 -1.74 -8.29
CA ASP A 90 11.05 -0.31 -8.12
C ASP A 90 9.59 -0.08 -7.68
N CYS A 91 8.62 -0.80 -8.27
CA CYS A 91 7.22 -0.76 -7.85
C CYS A 91 7.04 -1.20 -6.39
N LEU A 92 7.63 -2.33 -6.00
CA LEU A 92 7.54 -2.83 -4.62
C LEU A 92 8.08 -1.80 -3.61
N THR A 93 9.22 -1.19 -3.93
CA THR A 93 9.86 -0.20 -3.06
C THR A 93 9.01 1.07 -2.92
N ILE A 94 8.49 1.57 -4.04
CA ILE A 94 7.66 2.78 -4.03
C ILE A 94 6.32 2.51 -3.33
N ASN A 95 5.68 1.39 -3.61
CA ASN A 95 4.37 1.09 -3.06
C ASN A 95 4.43 0.69 -1.59
N SER A 96 5.53 0.11 -1.08
CA SER A 96 5.69 -0.11 0.36
C SER A 96 5.76 1.21 1.13
N LEU A 97 6.52 2.19 0.62
CA LEU A 97 6.60 3.55 1.21
C LEU A 97 5.24 4.26 1.16
N LYS A 98 4.51 4.11 0.05
CA LYS A 98 3.14 4.62 -0.04
C LYS A 98 2.25 3.96 1.01
N TYR A 99 2.28 2.63 1.14
CA TYR A 99 1.46 1.90 2.11
C TYR A 99 1.67 2.41 3.54
N GLU A 100 2.92 2.60 3.95
CA GLU A 100 3.23 3.16 5.27
C GLU A 100 2.63 4.57 5.47
N ARG A 101 2.72 5.41 4.44
CA ARG A 101 2.13 6.76 4.46
C ARG A 101 0.61 6.70 4.58
N TYR A 102 -0.04 5.85 3.79
CA TYR A 102 -1.49 5.62 3.85
C TYR A 102 -1.93 5.12 5.22
N LEU A 103 -1.20 4.17 5.80
CA LEU A 103 -1.47 3.64 7.13
C LEU A 103 -1.36 4.73 8.20
N LYS A 104 -0.28 5.54 8.18
CA LYS A 104 -0.12 6.67 9.12
C LYS A 104 -1.27 7.65 9.01
N TYR A 105 -1.65 8.04 7.80
CA TYR A 105 -2.77 8.95 7.56
C TYR A 105 -4.09 8.35 8.07
N TYR A 106 -4.37 7.09 7.76
CA TYR A 106 -5.58 6.38 8.18
C TYR A 106 -5.71 6.32 9.71
N LEU A 107 -4.65 5.90 10.42
CA LEU A 107 -4.65 5.82 11.88
C LEU A 107 -4.80 7.20 12.51
N ASN A 108 -4.12 8.22 11.96
CA ASN A 108 -4.21 9.58 12.46
C ASN A 108 -5.64 10.15 12.30
N LYS A 109 -6.29 9.93 11.14
CA LYS A 109 -7.66 10.39 10.91
C LYS A 109 -8.67 9.77 11.88
N ASN A 110 -8.50 8.49 12.19
CA ASN A 110 -9.35 7.83 13.18
C ASN A 110 -9.10 8.34 14.60
N LYS A 111 -7.83 8.63 14.95
CA LYS A 111 -7.48 9.24 16.23
C LYS A 111 -8.03 10.66 16.37
N GLU A 112 -7.90 11.50 15.33
CA GLU A 112 -8.49 12.84 15.28
C GLU A 112 -10.01 12.76 15.49
N GLY A 113 -10.70 11.91 14.72
CA GLY A 113 -12.16 11.75 14.83
C GLY A 113 -12.63 11.27 16.22
N TYR A 114 -11.87 10.38 16.85
CA TYR A 114 -12.14 9.94 18.22
C TYR A 114 -11.97 11.06 19.25
N LEU A 115 -10.85 11.79 19.19
CA LEU A 115 -10.57 12.88 20.13
C LEU A 115 -11.54 14.04 19.98
N ASP A 116 -11.95 14.35 18.76
CA ASP A 116 -12.94 15.38 18.49
C ASP A 116 -14.32 14.98 19.05
N HIS A 117 -14.70 13.71 19.01
CA HIS A 117 -15.92 13.24 19.67
C HIS A 117 -15.85 13.45 21.18
N TRP A 118 -14.77 13.01 21.83
CA TRP A 118 -14.61 13.10 23.28
C TRP A 118 -14.47 14.52 23.84
N LYS A 119 -14.00 15.48 23.05
CA LYS A 119 -13.97 16.89 23.46
C LYS A 119 -15.35 17.56 23.46
N ASN A 120 -16.30 16.98 22.73
CA ASN A 120 -17.65 17.52 22.55
C ASN A 120 -18.70 16.83 23.45
N ILE A 121 -18.25 15.93 24.34
CA ILE A 121 -19.03 15.32 25.42
C ILE A 121 -18.65 16.03 26.72
#